data_AF-A0A158I4N9-F1
#
_entry.id   AF-A0A158I4N9-F1
#
_cell.length_a   1.000
_cell.length_b   1.000
_cell.length_c   1.000
_cell.angle_alpha   90.00
_cell.angle_beta   90.00
_cell.angle_gamma   90.00
#
_symmetry.space_group_name_H-M   'P 1'
#
loop_
_entity.id
_entity.type
_entity.pdbx_description
1 polymer ?
#
loop_
_entity_poly.entity_id
_entity_poly.type
_entity_poly.pdbx_seq_one_letter_code
_entity_poly.pdbx_strand_id
1 'polypeptide(L)'
;MTRIRTPHCFRVIALCAAIVSGTAYAQLGSTIVKPLDPLHAAVMQHTQNGQLSFQQSTDANGISVRKYVSSAGDVYAVSWHGPAMPDVEALLGGHYARYRNSASTSQADNGLHASRVSRGDLVVESGVRLREFVGRAWLTSALPAGVIASDIE
;
A
#
# COMPACT_ATOMS: atom_id res chain seq x y z
N MET A 1 44.91 40.91 -41.95
CA MET A 1 43.95 40.06 -42.69
C MET A 1 43.83 38.71 -41.96
N THR A 2 42.61 38.35 -41.51
CA THR A 2 42.06 36.97 -41.28
C THR A 2 42.78 35.98 -40.36
N ARG A 3 42.15 35.22 -39.44
CA ARG A 3 40.83 35.18 -38.78
C ARG A 3 40.93 34.19 -37.59
N ILE A 4 40.29 34.54 -36.48
CA ILE A 4 40.06 33.71 -35.28
C ILE A 4 39.20 32.49 -35.63
N ARG A 5 39.52 31.30 -35.08
CA ARG A 5 38.60 30.17 -34.93
C ARG A 5 38.85 29.45 -33.60
N THR A 6 38.08 29.83 -32.60
CA THR A 6 37.87 29.09 -31.34
C THR A 6 36.77 28.06 -31.58
N PRO A 7 37.01 26.74 -31.43
CA PRO A 7 35.93 25.78 -31.33
C PRO A 7 35.48 25.68 -29.86
N HIS A 8 34.27 26.17 -29.59
CA HIS A 8 33.52 25.91 -28.37
C HIS A 8 33.21 24.42 -28.25
N CYS A 9 33.79 23.74 -27.25
CA CYS A 9 33.30 22.44 -26.80
C CYS A 9 32.26 22.68 -25.70
N PHE A 10 31.01 22.88 -26.12
CA PHE A 10 29.86 23.00 -25.25
C PHE A 10 29.64 21.64 -24.55
N ARG A 11 30.17 21.49 -23.34
CA ARG A 11 29.88 20.32 -22.49
C ARG A 11 28.47 20.47 -21.94
N VAL A 12 27.51 19.87 -22.62
CA VAL A 12 26.16 19.65 -22.10
C VAL A 12 26.29 18.64 -20.95
N ILE A 13 26.23 19.12 -19.71
CA ILE A 13 26.07 18.27 -18.53
C ILE A 13 24.59 17.90 -18.47
N ALA A 14 24.25 16.73 -18.99
CA ALA A 14 22.94 16.12 -18.79
C ALA A 14 22.84 15.68 -17.32
N LEU A 15 22.27 16.54 -16.49
CA LEU A 15 21.88 16.21 -15.12
C LEU A 15 20.63 15.31 -15.20
N CYS A 16 20.84 14.00 -15.35
CA CYS A 16 19.76 13.02 -15.19
C CYS A 16 19.35 13.00 -13.71
N ALA A 17 18.37 13.82 -13.34
CA ALA A 17 17.67 13.70 -12.07
C ALA A 17 16.85 12.40 -12.10
N ALA A 18 17.39 11.33 -11.52
CA ALA A 18 16.64 10.11 -11.26
C ALA A 18 15.58 10.42 -10.20
N ILE A 19 14.36 10.70 -10.65
CA ILE A 19 13.21 10.78 -9.77
C ILE A 19 12.90 9.33 -9.37
N VAL A 20 13.45 8.89 -8.24
CA VAL A 20 12.99 7.67 -7.59
C VAL A 20 11.57 7.95 -7.12
N SER A 21 10.59 7.54 -7.91
CA SER A 21 9.20 7.47 -7.50
C SER A 21 9.10 6.39 -6.44
N GLY A 22 9.34 6.75 -5.17
CA GLY A 22 8.96 5.91 -4.05
C GLY A 22 7.45 5.76 -4.10
N THR A 23 6.95 4.54 -4.28
CA THR A 23 5.54 4.22 -4.05
C THR A 23 5.26 4.47 -2.57
N ALA A 24 4.81 5.67 -2.25
CA ALA A 24 4.37 6.00 -0.90
C ALA A 24 3.09 5.19 -0.62
N TYR A 25 3.25 4.07 0.09
CA TYR A 25 2.10 3.32 0.57
C TYR A 25 1.47 4.13 1.72
N ALA A 26 0.28 4.67 1.50
CA ALA A 26 -0.52 5.19 2.58
C ALA A 26 -0.80 4.05 3.59
N GLN A 27 -0.49 4.32 4.85
CA GLN A 27 -0.52 3.36 5.94
C GLN A 27 -1.95 3.21 6.50
N LEU A 28 -2.23 2.06 7.11
CA LEU A 28 -3.47 1.80 7.83
C LEU A 28 -3.69 2.88 8.90
N GLY A 29 -4.88 3.49 8.92
CA GLY A 29 -5.23 4.59 9.80
C GLY A 29 -4.79 5.99 9.32
N SER A 30 -4.14 6.12 8.16
CA SER A 30 -3.80 7.43 7.59
C SER A 30 -4.93 8.00 6.72
N THR A 31 -4.99 9.32 6.63
CA THR A 31 -5.90 10.03 5.73
C THR A 31 -5.22 10.27 4.38
N ILE A 32 -5.89 9.89 3.29
CA ILE A 32 -5.41 10.17 1.94
C ILE A 32 -5.65 11.64 1.63
N VAL A 33 -4.56 12.41 1.51
CA VAL A 33 -4.63 13.80 1.06
C VAL A 33 -4.90 13.79 -0.44
N LYS A 34 -6.03 14.38 -0.84
CA LYS A 34 -6.36 14.57 -2.26
C LYS A 34 -5.27 15.43 -2.92
N PRO A 35 -4.58 14.95 -3.96
CA PRO A 35 -3.54 15.74 -4.60
C PRO A 35 -4.10 16.99 -5.27
N LEU A 36 -3.32 18.08 -5.21
CA LEU A 36 -3.64 19.38 -5.81
C LEU A 36 -3.68 19.31 -7.35
N ASP A 37 -2.98 18.35 -7.94
CA ASP A 37 -2.96 18.08 -9.37
C ASP A 37 -3.70 16.77 -9.67
N PRO A 38 -4.86 16.82 -10.36
CA PRO A 38 -5.63 15.63 -10.70
C PRO A 38 -4.92 14.71 -11.70
N LEU A 39 -3.93 15.19 -12.46
CA LEU A 39 -3.19 14.37 -13.42
C LEU A 39 -2.39 13.24 -12.74
N HIS A 40 -2.01 13.45 -11.49
CA HIS A 40 -1.23 12.51 -10.68
C HIS A 40 -2.05 11.86 -9.56
N ALA A 41 -3.38 12.03 -9.58
CA ALA A 41 -4.26 11.44 -8.58
C ALA A 41 -4.37 9.93 -8.77
N ALA A 42 -4.16 9.18 -7.70
CA ALA A 42 -4.43 7.75 -7.70
C ALA A 42 -5.94 7.51 -7.92
N VAL A 43 -6.25 6.66 -8.89
CA VAL A 43 -7.63 6.36 -9.32
C VAL A 43 -8.38 5.65 -8.20
N MET A 44 -9.50 6.22 -7.78
CA MET A 44 -10.43 5.61 -6.83
C MET A 44 -11.38 4.66 -7.55
N GLN A 45 -11.38 3.39 -7.16
CA GLN A 45 -12.32 2.38 -7.61
C GLN A 45 -13.46 2.28 -6.59
N HIS A 46 -14.68 2.07 -7.08
CA HIS A 46 -15.88 1.95 -6.26
C HIS A 46 -16.61 0.64 -6.62
N THR A 47 -17.03 -0.12 -5.62
CA THR A 47 -17.85 -1.32 -5.77
C THR A 47 -18.99 -1.33 -4.75
N GLN A 48 -19.87 -2.32 -4.82
CA GLN A 48 -21.04 -2.46 -3.96
C GLN A 48 -21.88 -1.17 -3.88
N ASN A 49 -22.31 -0.67 -5.04
CA ASN A 49 -23.06 0.59 -5.18
C ASN A 49 -22.35 1.83 -4.59
N GLY A 50 -21.01 1.81 -4.52
CA GLY A 50 -20.21 2.92 -4.00
C GLY A 50 -19.95 2.85 -2.49
N GLN A 51 -20.39 1.79 -1.82
CA GLN A 51 -20.14 1.59 -0.39
C GLN A 51 -18.67 1.23 -0.09
N LEU A 52 -18.01 0.59 -1.06
CA LEU A 52 -16.62 0.16 -0.93
C LEU A 52 -15.75 0.92 -1.93
N SER A 53 -14.93 1.84 -1.43
CA SER A 53 -13.99 2.64 -2.21
C SER A 53 -12.55 2.23 -1.91
N PHE A 54 -11.73 2.04 -2.94
CA PHE A 54 -10.32 1.72 -2.76
C PHE A 54 -9.41 2.29 -3.85
N GLN A 55 -8.14 2.49 -3.50
CA GLN A 55 -7.06 2.73 -4.47
C GLN A 55 -6.23 1.46 -4.62
N GLN A 56 -5.88 1.10 -5.85
CA GLN A 56 -4.99 -0.02 -6.12
C GLN A 56 -3.67 0.47 -6.71
N SER A 57 -2.57 -0.13 -6.28
CA SER A 57 -1.25 0.07 -6.85
C SER A 57 -0.53 -1.26 -6.98
N THR A 58 0.19 -1.46 -8.08
CA THR A 58 1.06 -2.63 -8.29
C THR A 58 2.50 -2.15 -8.38
N ASP A 59 3.40 -2.78 -7.63
CA ASP A 59 4.83 -2.42 -7.63
C ASP A 59 5.61 -3.13 -8.77
N ALA A 60 6.90 -2.82 -8.88
CA ALA A 60 7.77 -3.44 -9.89
C ALA A 60 7.98 -4.96 -9.68
N ASN A 61 7.67 -5.48 -8.50
CA ASN A 61 7.75 -6.89 -8.16
C ASN A 61 6.42 -7.63 -8.42
N GLY A 62 5.40 -6.95 -8.94
CA GLY A 62 4.08 -7.52 -9.21
C GLY A 62 3.21 -7.67 -7.97
N ILE A 63 3.53 -6.99 -6.86
CA ILE A 63 2.71 -6.98 -5.65
C ILE A 63 1.62 -5.94 -5.83
N SER A 64 0.37 -6.41 -5.89
CA SER A 64 -0.82 -5.56 -5.93
C SER A 64 -1.28 -5.28 -4.51
N VAL A 65 -1.46 -4.00 -4.19
CA VAL A 65 -1.98 -3.54 -2.89
C VAL A 65 -3.22 -2.70 -3.13
N ARG A 66 -4.32 -3.05 -2.46
CA ARG A 66 -5.52 -2.21 -2.35
C ARG A 66 -5.55 -1.50 -1.01
N LYS A 67 -5.96 -0.24 -1.02
CA LYS A 67 -6.16 0.59 0.16
C LYS A 67 -7.61 1.03 0.18
N TYR A 68 -8.37 0.59 1.17
CA TYR A 68 -9.78 0.89 1.31
C TYR A 68 -9.97 2.17 2.10
N VAL A 69 -10.74 3.09 1.54
CA VAL A 69 -10.80 4.49 1.98
C VAL A 69 -12.23 4.81 2.38
N SER A 70 -12.41 5.38 3.57
CA SER A 70 -13.70 5.86 4.04
C SER A 70 -14.14 7.12 3.28
N SER A 71 -15.40 7.52 3.42
CA SER A 71 -15.89 8.81 2.88
C SER A 71 -15.16 10.02 3.48
N ALA A 72 -14.56 9.88 4.67
CA ALA A 72 -13.73 10.89 5.30
C ALA A 72 -12.28 10.93 4.75
N GLY A 73 -11.90 9.95 3.92
CA GLY A 73 -10.57 9.84 3.34
C GLY A 73 -9.61 8.93 4.13
N ASP A 74 -10.07 8.26 5.18
CA ASP A 74 -9.23 7.44 6.04
C ASP A 74 -9.05 6.02 5.50
N VAL A 75 -7.82 5.54 5.48
CA VAL A 75 -7.49 4.16 5.13
C VAL A 75 -7.84 3.24 6.28
N TYR A 76 -9.00 2.60 6.23
CA TYR A 76 -9.47 1.71 7.30
C TYR A 76 -9.09 0.24 7.08
N ALA A 77 -8.71 -0.12 5.85
CA ALA A 77 -8.23 -1.45 5.51
C ALA A 77 -7.22 -1.41 4.36
N VAL A 78 -6.37 -2.43 4.31
CA VAL A 78 -5.47 -2.71 3.20
C VAL A 78 -5.51 -4.20 2.86
N SER A 79 -5.33 -4.54 1.60
CA SER A 79 -5.14 -5.91 1.16
C SER A 79 -4.06 -6.02 0.11
N TRP A 80 -3.48 -7.20 -0.02
CA TRP A 80 -2.39 -7.45 -0.95
C TRP A 80 -2.44 -8.85 -1.52
N HIS A 81 -1.95 -8.96 -2.76
CA HIS A 81 -1.63 -10.22 -3.39
C HIS A 81 -0.45 -10.07 -4.36
N GLY A 82 0.33 -11.14 -4.52
CA GLY A 82 1.39 -11.17 -5.53
C GLY A 82 2.45 -12.25 -5.26
N PRO A 83 3.51 -12.28 -6.07
CA PRO A 83 4.55 -13.32 -5.99
C PRO A 83 5.48 -13.15 -4.77
N ALA A 84 5.40 -12.02 -4.07
CA ALA A 84 6.22 -11.70 -2.89
C ALA A 84 5.38 -11.01 -1.82
N MET A 85 5.88 -11.01 -0.58
CA MET A 85 5.26 -10.30 0.54
C MET A 85 5.55 -8.78 0.42
N PRO A 86 4.54 -7.90 0.57
CA PRO A 86 4.78 -6.46 0.64
C PRO A 86 5.56 -6.07 1.90
N ASP A 87 6.00 -4.82 1.94
CA ASP A 87 6.45 -4.20 3.19
C ASP A 87 5.26 -4.01 4.15
N VAL A 88 4.99 -5.03 4.97
CA VAL A 88 3.91 -5.05 5.96
C VAL A 88 4.12 -3.98 7.04
N GLU A 89 5.37 -3.60 7.33
CA GLU A 89 5.66 -2.52 8.26
C GLU A 89 5.18 -1.18 7.72
N ALA A 90 5.48 -0.89 6.46
CA ALA A 90 4.98 0.32 5.79
C ALA A 90 3.44 0.33 5.68
N LEU A 91 2.81 -0.82 5.39
CA LEU A 91 1.36 -0.91 5.28
C LEU A 91 0.64 -0.71 6.61
N LEU A 92 1.17 -1.26 7.70
CA LEU A 92 0.53 -1.17 9.02
C LEU A 92 0.91 0.09 9.80
N GLY A 93 2.02 0.74 9.45
CA GLY A 93 2.49 1.95 10.12
C GLY A 93 2.55 1.80 11.63
N GLY A 94 1.90 2.72 12.35
CA GLY A 94 1.84 2.70 13.83
C GLY A 94 1.26 1.42 14.45
N HIS A 95 0.53 0.61 13.69
CA HIS A 95 -0.05 -0.65 14.16
C HIS A 95 0.93 -1.83 14.10
N TYR A 96 2.06 -1.69 13.40
CA TYR A 96 3.00 -2.80 13.14
C TYR A 96 3.60 -3.39 14.43
N ALA A 97 3.96 -2.56 15.40
CA ALA A 97 4.51 -3.02 16.67
C ALA A 97 3.53 -3.95 17.42
N ARG A 98 2.23 -3.64 17.38
CA ARG A 98 1.18 -4.48 17.96
C ARG A 98 1.07 -5.81 17.22
N TYR A 99 1.10 -5.78 15.89
CA TYR A 99 1.10 -6.97 15.06
C TYR A 99 2.28 -7.90 15.41
N ARG A 100 3.52 -7.37 15.44
CA ARG A 100 4.72 -8.16 15.76
C ARG A 100 4.66 -8.83 17.13
N ASN A 101 4.25 -8.09 18.16
CA ASN A 101 4.14 -8.61 19.53
C ASN A 101 3.09 -9.73 19.66
N SER A 102 2.07 -9.71 18.79
CA SER A 102 1.03 -10.73 18.79
C SER A 102 1.47 -11.94 17.97
N ALA A 103 2.08 -11.72 16.80
CA ALA A 103 2.57 -12.77 15.92
C ALA A 103 3.63 -13.66 16.57
N SER A 104 4.46 -13.12 17.46
CA SER A 104 5.43 -13.91 18.25
C SER A 104 4.76 -14.84 19.27
N THR A 105 3.54 -14.52 19.71
CA THR A 105 2.77 -15.31 20.69
C THR A 105 1.84 -16.32 19.98
N SER A 106 1.37 -16.00 18.78
CA SER A 106 0.42 -16.81 17.99
C SER A 106 1.07 -17.93 17.16
N GLN A 107 2.40 -18.00 17.13
CA GLN A 107 3.15 -18.96 16.29
C GLN A 107 2.88 -20.44 16.65
N ALA A 108 2.25 -20.71 17.80
CA ALA A 108 1.90 -22.05 18.25
C ALA A 108 0.58 -22.61 17.66
N ASP A 109 -0.33 -21.77 17.14
CA ASP A 109 -1.72 -22.18 16.81
C ASP A 109 -2.14 -21.96 15.34
N ASN A 110 -1.33 -21.27 14.54
CA ASN A 110 -1.68 -20.93 13.16
C ASN A 110 -1.04 -21.93 12.18
N GLY A 111 -1.86 -22.60 11.36
CA GLY A 111 -1.43 -23.62 10.40
C GLY A 111 -0.35 -23.13 9.42
N LEU A 112 0.39 -24.08 8.83
CA LEU A 112 1.62 -23.84 8.05
C LEU A 112 1.50 -22.88 6.85
N HIS A 113 0.28 -22.54 6.42
CA HIS A 113 0.01 -21.79 5.19
C HIS A 113 -0.76 -20.48 5.40
N ALA A 114 -1.22 -20.18 6.61
CA ALA A 114 -1.96 -18.96 6.91
C ALA A 114 -1.79 -18.54 8.39
N SER A 115 -1.62 -17.25 8.60
CA SER A 115 -1.57 -16.60 9.91
C SER A 115 -2.70 -15.59 10.03
N ARG A 116 -3.37 -15.61 11.18
CA ARG A 116 -4.29 -14.57 11.62
C ARG A 116 -3.83 -14.03 12.97
N VAL A 117 -3.71 -12.72 13.05
CA VAL A 117 -3.41 -11.97 14.26
C VAL A 117 -4.57 -11.02 14.52
N SER A 118 -5.18 -11.12 15.69
CA SER A 118 -6.21 -10.19 16.14
C SER A 118 -5.82 -9.65 17.51
N ARG A 119 -5.67 -8.32 17.61
CA ARG A 119 -5.36 -7.67 18.88
C ARG A 119 -5.98 -6.29 18.98
N GLY A 120 -6.94 -6.15 19.89
CA GLY A 120 -7.76 -4.95 20.01
C GLY A 120 -8.59 -4.76 18.74
N ASP A 121 -8.50 -3.58 18.15
CA ASP A 121 -9.15 -3.20 16.90
C ASP A 121 -8.42 -3.67 15.63
N LEU A 122 -7.14 -4.06 15.73
CA LEU A 122 -6.35 -4.50 14.58
C LEU A 122 -6.57 -5.99 14.31
N VAL A 123 -6.93 -6.32 13.07
CA VAL A 123 -6.89 -7.68 12.53
C VAL A 123 -5.97 -7.72 11.32
N VAL A 124 -5.10 -8.73 11.27
CA VAL A 124 -4.20 -9.01 10.14
C VAL A 124 -4.33 -10.48 9.79
N GLU A 125 -4.61 -10.76 8.52
CA GLU A 125 -4.63 -12.10 7.94
C GLU A 125 -3.62 -12.15 6.81
N SER A 126 -2.78 -13.18 6.78
CA SER A 126 -1.78 -13.35 5.73
C SER A 126 -1.54 -14.83 5.46
N GLY A 127 -1.27 -15.21 4.23
CA GLY A 127 -0.96 -16.60 3.90
C GLY A 127 -0.42 -16.73 2.48
N VAL A 128 -0.30 -17.98 2.04
CA VAL A 128 0.11 -18.30 0.67
C VAL A 128 -0.98 -19.13 0.01
N ARG A 129 -1.44 -18.70 -1.17
CA ARG A 129 -2.40 -19.44 -2.01
C ARG A 129 -1.81 -19.55 -3.41
N LEU A 130 -1.77 -20.77 -3.97
CA LEU A 130 -1.29 -21.01 -5.34
C LEU A 130 0.09 -20.36 -5.67
N ARG A 131 1.02 -20.35 -4.70
CA ARG A 131 2.36 -19.72 -4.78
C ARG A 131 2.35 -18.18 -4.81
N GLU A 132 1.23 -17.56 -4.46
CA GLU A 132 1.11 -16.12 -4.22
C GLU A 132 0.93 -15.83 -2.75
N PHE A 133 1.62 -14.81 -2.26
CA PHE A 133 1.35 -14.22 -0.96
C PHE A 133 0.04 -13.45 -1.05
N VAL A 134 -0.85 -13.69 -0.11
CA VAL A 134 -2.13 -12.99 0.00
C VAL A 134 -2.32 -12.52 1.42
N GLY A 135 -2.97 -11.39 1.62
CA GLY A 135 -3.32 -10.95 2.96
C GLY A 135 -4.11 -9.66 2.99
N ARG A 136 -4.58 -9.35 4.18
CA ARG A 136 -5.40 -8.17 4.46
C ARG A 136 -5.26 -7.77 5.91
N ALA A 137 -5.41 -6.47 6.15
CA ALA A 137 -5.42 -5.90 7.48
C ALA A 137 -6.47 -4.81 7.57
N TRP A 138 -7.16 -4.73 8.71
CA TRP A 138 -8.19 -3.72 8.94
C TRP A 138 -8.34 -3.36 10.41
N LEU A 139 -8.94 -2.19 10.64
CA LEU A 139 -9.34 -1.73 11.96
C LEU A 139 -10.84 -1.97 12.14
N THR A 140 -11.22 -2.83 13.08
CA THR A 140 -12.63 -3.20 13.30
C THR A 140 -13.50 -2.01 13.70
N SER A 141 -12.92 -1.03 14.41
CA SER A 141 -13.61 0.19 14.84
C SER A 141 -13.72 1.25 13.75
N ALA A 142 -12.99 1.11 12.64
CA ALA A 142 -12.98 2.08 11.54
C ALA A 142 -13.73 1.59 10.29
N LEU A 143 -14.36 0.41 10.35
CA LEU A 143 -15.20 -0.09 9.26
C LEU A 143 -16.39 0.86 9.03
N PRO A 144 -16.60 1.37 7.80
CA PRO A 144 -17.78 2.17 7.48
C PRO A 144 -19.07 1.38 7.69
N ALA A 145 -20.18 2.10 7.91
CA ALA A 145 -21.49 1.48 8.05
C ALA A 145 -21.82 0.63 6.81
N GLY A 146 -22.21 -0.62 7.04
CA GLY A 146 -22.54 -1.59 5.99
C GLY A 146 -21.35 -2.38 5.44
N VAL A 147 -20.11 -1.95 5.66
CA VAL A 147 -18.91 -2.69 5.24
C VAL A 147 -18.54 -3.73 6.29
N ILE A 148 -18.36 -4.97 5.87
CA ILE A 148 -17.95 -6.09 6.70
C ILE A 148 -16.59 -6.63 6.26
N ALA A 149 -15.91 -7.37 7.15
CA ALA A 149 -14.55 -7.86 6.89
C ALA A 149 -14.43 -8.74 5.63
N SER A 150 -15.51 -9.41 5.21
CA SER A 150 -15.52 -10.22 3.98
C SER A 150 -15.51 -9.38 2.70
N ASP A 151 -15.80 -8.07 2.77
CA ASP A 151 -15.73 -7.17 1.62
C ASP A 151 -14.28 -6.77 1.29
N ILE A 152 -13.34 -7.00 2.22
CA ILE A 152 -11.92 -6.71 2.06
C ILE A 152 -11.24 -7.93 1.44
N GLU A 153 -10.76 -7.77 0.20
CA GLU A 153 -10.23 -8.85 -0.65
C GLU A 153 -8.72 -8.81 -0.79
#